data_AF-A0A941YKK6-F1
#
_entry.id   AF-A0A941YKK6-F1
#
_cell.length_a   1.000
_cell.length_b   1.000
_cell.length_c   1.000
_cell.angle_alpha   90.00
_cell.angle_beta   90.00
_cell.angle_gamma   90.00
#
_symmetry.space_group_name_H-M   'P 1'
#
loop_
_entity.id
_entity.type
_entity.pdbx_description
1 polymer ?
#
loop_
_entity_poly.entity_id
_entity_poly.type
_entity_poly.pdbx_seq_one_letter_code
_entity_poly.pdbx_strand_id
1 'polypeptide(L)'
;AELESVLGHSFPEGSIVATFHPVTTEPGEAEHQTQQFLDALRQFGRPVLLTMPNADPGGLAVRRIVARFAEEPWLHIHENLGQKLYVAVMANAGLMAGNSSSGIIEAASFDLPVVNVGDRQQGRERSGNVIDSPCTTEGVLEALHLAVGDPSLGHHPNIYGDGKAARRIVEVLSSVELGPRLIKKPFVDR
;
A
#
# COMPACT_ATOMS: atom_id res chain seq x y z
N ALA A 1 10.70 2.10 19.98
CA ALA A 1 10.32 2.50 21.36
C ALA A 1 8.83 2.87 21.49
N GLU A 2 8.36 4.04 21.04
CA GLU A 2 6.93 4.41 21.18
C GLU A 2 6.02 3.61 20.22
N LEU A 3 6.37 3.54 18.92
CA LEU A 3 5.61 2.77 17.92
C LEU A 3 5.45 1.29 18.32
N GLU A 4 6.56 0.64 18.69
CA GLU A 4 6.57 -0.77 19.10
C GLU A 4 5.75 -1.03 20.37
N SER A 5 5.70 -0.06 21.30
CA SER A 5 4.85 -0.16 22.48
C SER A 5 3.36 -0.16 22.11
N VAL A 6 2.97 0.58 21.06
CA VAL A 6 1.58 0.58 20.56
C VAL A 6 1.29 -0.67 19.73
N LEU A 7 2.27 -1.16 18.97
CA LEU A 7 2.15 -2.39 18.17
C LEU A 7 2.12 -3.67 19.03
N GLY A 8 2.75 -3.65 20.20
CA GLY A 8 2.89 -4.82 21.07
C GLY A 8 3.95 -5.83 20.62
N HIS A 9 4.76 -5.49 19.61
CA HIS A 9 5.84 -6.32 19.09
C HIS A 9 6.96 -5.45 18.50
N SER A 10 8.10 -6.05 18.19
CA SER A 10 9.23 -5.37 17.55
C SER A 10 8.89 -4.95 16.12
N PHE A 11 9.36 -3.78 15.72
CA PHE A 11 9.27 -3.28 14.35
C PHE A 11 10.58 -2.55 14.02
N PRO A 12 11.67 -3.30 13.83
CA PRO A 12 13.00 -2.73 13.63
C PRO A 12 13.11 -1.98 12.30
N GLU A 13 14.14 -1.14 12.19
CA GLU A 13 14.48 -0.47 10.94
C GLU A 13 14.63 -1.48 9.79
N GLY A 14 14.12 -1.11 8.61
CA GLY A 14 14.11 -2.00 7.46
C GLY A 14 12.92 -2.97 7.40
N SER A 15 12.04 -2.99 8.40
CA SER A 15 10.80 -3.78 8.38
C SER A 15 9.91 -3.43 7.19
N ILE A 16 9.13 -4.40 6.76
CA ILE A 16 8.19 -4.26 5.64
C ILE A 16 6.80 -4.01 6.19
N VAL A 17 6.11 -3.00 5.64
CA VAL A 17 4.65 -2.90 5.76
C VAL A 17 3.99 -3.53 4.54
N ALA A 18 3.13 -4.51 4.77
CA ALA A 18 2.53 -5.31 3.71
C ALA A 18 1.01 -5.27 3.71
N THR A 19 0.42 -5.19 2.52
CA THR A 19 -1.02 -5.32 2.32
C THR A 19 -1.29 -5.95 0.96
N PHE A 20 -1.97 -7.09 0.94
CA PHE A 20 -2.34 -7.76 -0.31
C PHE A 20 -3.86 -7.96 -0.38
N HIS A 21 -4.46 -7.45 -1.44
CA HIS A 21 -5.88 -7.57 -1.77
C HIS A 21 -6.05 -8.54 -2.94
N PRO A 22 -7.16 -9.29 -2.98
CA PRO A 22 -7.51 -10.12 -4.13
C PRO A 22 -7.75 -9.24 -5.36
N VAL A 23 -7.32 -9.72 -6.53
CA VAL A 23 -7.60 -9.07 -7.82
C VAL A 23 -8.96 -9.57 -8.32
N THR A 24 -9.96 -8.68 -8.38
CA THR A 24 -11.34 -9.08 -8.71
C THR A 24 -11.52 -9.57 -10.15
N THR A 25 -10.60 -9.22 -11.05
CA THR A 25 -10.60 -9.65 -12.45
C THR A 25 -10.00 -11.04 -12.66
N GLU A 26 -9.41 -11.65 -11.62
CA GLU A 26 -8.76 -12.96 -11.67
C GLU A 26 -9.41 -13.92 -10.64
N PRO A 27 -10.68 -14.30 -10.86
CA PRO A 27 -11.40 -15.15 -9.92
C PRO A 27 -10.72 -16.53 -9.81
N GLY A 28 -10.45 -16.96 -8.59
CA GLY A 28 -9.81 -18.25 -8.29
C GLY A 28 -8.31 -18.16 -7.99
N GLU A 29 -7.64 -17.09 -8.42
CA GLU A 29 -6.19 -16.94 -8.26
C GLU A 29 -5.76 -16.37 -6.90
N ALA A 30 -6.69 -15.80 -6.14
CA ALA A 30 -6.40 -15.11 -4.88
C ALA A 30 -5.60 -15.96 -3.88
N GLU A 31 -5.88 -17.28 -3.78
CA GLU A 31 -5.10 -18.16 -2.91
C GLU A 31 -3.67 -18.32 -3.40
N HIS A 32 -3.51 -18.65 -4.69
CA HIS A 32 -2.22 -18.90 -5.30
C HIS A 32 -1.34 -17.63 -5.23
N GLN A 33 -1.89 -16.48 -5.59
CA GLN A 33 -1.19 -15.19 -5.54
C GLN A 33 -0.79 -14.80 -4.12
N THR A 34 -1.69 -14.97 -3.14
CA THR A 34 -1.34 -14.70 -1.74
C THR A 34 -0.22 -15.61 -1.27
N GLN A 35 -0.23 -16.90 -1.68
CA GLN A 35 0.81 -17.85 -1.34
C GLN A 35 2.16 -17.41 -1.93
N GLN A 36 2.20 -17.08 -3.23
CA GLN A 36 3.41 -16.58 -3.90
C GLN A 36 3.98 -15.32 -3.22
N PHE A 37 3.10 -14.37 -2.86
CA PHE A 37 3.50 -13.14 -2.18
C PHE A 37 4.11 -13.41 -0.79
N LEU A 38 3.46 -14.27 0.02
CA LEU A 38 3.97 -14.60 1.36
C LEU A 38 5.25 -15.45 1.30
N ASP A 39 5.37 -16.35 0.32
CA ASP A 39 6.59 -17.15 0.12
C ASP A 39 7.78 -16.25 -0.24
N ALA A 40 7.56 -15.22 -1.07
CA ALA A 40 8.61 -14.24 -1.39
C ALA A 40 9.04 -13.43 -0.15
N LEU A 41 8.09 -12.94 0.65
CA LEU A 41 8.39 -12.22 1.89
C LEU A 41 9.15 -13.10 2.89
N ARG A 42 8.74 -14.36 3.03
CA ARG A 42 9.43 -15.34 3.88
C ARG A 42 10.87 -15.57 3.42
N GLN A 43 11.09 -15.74 2.12
CA GLN A 43 12.42 -15.93 1.54
C GLN A 43 13.31 -14.68 1.67
N PHE A 44 12.72 -13.49 1.55
CA PHE A 44 13.45 -12.23 1.73
C PHE A 44 13.93 -12.04 3.17
N GLY A 45 13.21 -12.59 4.15
CA GLY A 45 13.72 -12.78 5.52
C GLY A 45 13.77 -11.51 6.37
N ARG A 46 12.94 -10.50 6.07
CA ARG A 46 12.78 -9.30 6.91
C ARG A 46 11.50 -9.38 7.75
N PRO A 47 11.45 -8.72 8.92
CA PRO A 47 10.21 -8.59 9.67
C PRO A 47 9.13 -7.88 8.85
N VAL A 48 7.91 -8.41 8.91
CA VAL A 48 6.76 -7.91 8.16
C VAL A 48 5.63 -7.61 9.12
N LEU A 49 5.09 -6.39 9.03
CA LEU A 49 3.76 -6.07 9.54
C LEU A 49 2.77 -6.15 8.37
N LEU A 50 1.86 -7.12 8.42
CA LEU A 50 0.83 -7.29 7.40
C LEU A 50 -0.52 -6.80 7.91
N THR A 51 -1.15 -5.89 7.16
CA THR A 51 -2.55 -5.52 7.39
C THR A 51 -3.47 -6.38 6.53
N MET A 52 -4.53 -6.92 7.13
CA MET A 52 -5.50 -7.73 6.40
C MET A 52 -6.22 -6.92 5.30
N PRO A 53 -6.63 -7.57 4.19
CA PRO A 53 -7.39 -6.88 3.16
C PRO A 53 -8.76 -6.45 3.67
N ASN A 54 -9.33 -5.49 2.96
CA ASN A 54 -10.73 -5.08 3.13
C ASN A 54 -11.69 -6.25 2.85
N ALA A 55 -12.98 -6.03 3.14
CA ALA A 55 -14.07 -6.98 2.88
C ALA A 55 -14.41 -7.10 1.38
N ASP A 56 -13.40 -7.35 0.55
CA ASP A 56 -13.52 -7.52 -0.89
C ASP A 56 -13.94 -8.97 -1.25
N PRO A 57 -14.64 -9.19 -2.37
CA PRO A 57 -14.81 -10.53 -2.92
C PRO A 57 -13.45 -11.21 -3.12
N GLY A 58 -13.28 -12.42 -2.55
CA GLY A 58 -11.99 -13.12 -2.52
C GLY A 58 -11.14 -12.84 -1.27
N GLY A 59 -11.53 -11.91 -0.40
CA GLY A 59 -10.78 -11.61 0.83
C GLY A 59 -10.69 -12.80 1.80
N LEU A 60 -11.68 -13.69 1.79
CA LEU A 60 -11.64 -14.95 2.57
C LEU A 60 -10.51 -15.89 2.12
N ALA A 61 -10.19 -15.92 0.82
CA ALA A 61 -9.09 -16.72 0.29
C ALA A 61 -7.74 -16.19 0.80
N VAL A 62 -7.53 -14.87 0.73
CA VAL A 62 -6.34 -14.22 1.30
C VAL A 62 -6.22 -14.52 2.79
N ARG A 63 -7.32 -14.34 3.55
CA ARG A 63 -7.38 -14.64 4.99
C ARG A 63 -6.95 -16.07 5.31
N ARG A 64 -7.48 -17.04 4.57
CA ARG A 64 -7.16 -18.47 4.76
C ARG A 64 -5.69 -18.79 4.49
N ILE A 65 -5.04 -18.10 3.55
CA ILE A 65 -3.62 -18.30 3.26
C ILE A 65 -2.77 -17.65 4.36
N VAL A 66 -3.04 -16.37 4.68
CA VAL A 66 -2.32 -15.62 5.72
C VAL A 66 -2.38 -16.33 7.07
N ALA A 67 -3.52 -16.92 7.44
CA ALA A 67 -3.67 -17.67 8.69
C ALA A 67 -2.69 -18.86 8.84
N ARG A 68 -2.19 -19.41 7.73
CA ARG A 68 -1.18 -20.50 7.75
C ARG A 68 0.19 -20.03 8.21
N PHE A 69 0.44 -18.73 8.15
CA PHE A 69 1.70 -18.08 8.52
C PHE A 69 1.59 -17.33 9.87
N ALA A 70 0.46 -17.41 10.56
CA ALA A 70 0.19 -16.58 11.75
C ALA A 70 1.15 -16.82 12.93
N GLU A 71 1.72 -18.02 13.01
CA GLU A 71 2.69 -18.41 14.06
C GLU A 71 4.14 -18.16 13.65
N GLU A 72 4.39 -17.62 12.46
CA GLU A 72 5.74 -17.36 11.99
C GLU A 72 6.31 -16.09 12.64
N PRO A 73 7.51 -16.15 13.25
CA PRO A 73 8.04 -15.03 14.05
C PRO A 73 8.40 -13.79 13.22
N TRP A 74 8.52 -13.93 11.89
CA TRP A 74 8.80 -12.81 10.99
C TRP A 74 7.54 -12.03 10.60
N LEU A 75 6.34 -12.55 10.88
CA LEU A 75 5.08 -11.99 10.40
C LEU A 75 4.19 -11.56 11.57
N HIS A 76 3.85 -10.27 11.62
CA HIS A 76 2.87 -9.72 12.54
C HIS A 76 1.62 -9.26 11.79
N ILE A 77 0.48 -9.89 12.08
CA ILE A 77 -0.77 -9.68 11.36
C ILE A 77 -1.67 -8.73 12.16
N HIS A 78 -2.18 -7.69 11.50
CA HIS A 78 -3.14 -6.74 12.06
C HIS A 78 -4.40 -6.66 11.20
N GLU A 79 -5.58 -6.77 11.82
CA GLU A 79 -6.85 -6.58 11.10
C GLU A 79 -7.01 -5.16 10.57
N ASN A 80 -6.69 -4.17 11.43
CA ASN A 80 -6.72 -2.76 11.09
C ASN A 80 -5.86 -1.98 12.09
N LEU A 81 -4.97 -1.11 11.62
CA LEU A 81 -4.15 -0.24 12.46
C LEU A 81 -4.85 1.10 12.78
N GLY A 82 -5.87 1.47 12.01
CA GLY A 82 -6.40 2.82 11.96
C GLY A 82 -5.42 3.78 11.27
N GLN A 83 -5.94 4.94 10.85
CA GLN A 83 -5.17 5.86 10.00
C GLN A 83 -3.87 6.35 10.68
N LYS A 84 -3.94 6.74 11.96
CA LYS A 84 -2.79 7.34 12.66
C LYS A 84 -1.63 6.36 12.80
N LEU A 85 -1.91 5.14 13.22
CA LEU A 85 -0.88 4.12 13.41
C LEU A 85 -0.38 3.60 12.07
N TYR A 86 -1.25 3.45 11.07
CA TYR A 86 -0.82 3.06 9.71
C TYR A 86 0.17 4.06 9.12
N VAL A 87 -0.10 5.36 9.22
CA VAL A 87 0.82 6.43 8.80
C VAL A 87 2.14 6.35 9.57
N ALA A 88 2.09 6.13 10.89
CA ALA A 88 3.31 5.98 11.70
C ALA A 88 4.13 4.75 11.27
N VAL A 89 3.48 3.62 10.97
CA VAL A 89 4.13 2.41 10.46
C VAL A 89 4.78 2.70 9.10
N MET A 90 4.08 3.34 8.16
CA MET A 90 4.66 3.71 6.85
C MET A 90 5.89 4.61 7.01
N ALA A 91 5.82 5.60 7.90
CA ALA A 91 6.93 6.52 8.16
C ALA A 91 8.16 5.87 8.82
N ASN A 92 8.03 4.67 9.38
CA ASN A 92 9.11 3.93 10.04
C ASN A 92 9.48 2.61 9.33
N ALA A 93 8.74 2.23 8.27
CA ALA A 93 9.05 1.06 7.47
C ALA A 93 10.24 1.36 6.55
N GLY A 94 11.03 0.33 6.23
CA GLY A 94 12.07 0.47 5.20
C GLY A 94 11.56 0.18 3.79
N LEU A 95 10.41 -0.47 3.68
CA LEU A 95 9.82 -0.88 2.40
C LEU A 95 8.33 -1.13 2.58
N MET A 96 7.54 -0.84 1.56
CA MET A 96 6.17 -1.31 1.44
C MET A 96 6.04 -2.37 0.34
N ALA A 97 5.27 -3.43 0.57
CA ALA A 97 5.06 -4.48 -0.42
C ALA A 97 3.60 -4.93 -0.50
N GLY A 98 3.17 -5.32 -1.70
CA GLY A 98 1.82 -5.82 -1.95
C GLY A 98 1.11 -4.94 -2.96
N ASN A 99 -0.19 -4.70 -2.80
CA ASN A 99 -0.98 -4.03 -3.85
C ASN A 99 -2.05 -3.08 -3.28
N SER A 100 -1.81 -2.53 -2.09
CA SER A 100 -2.63 -1.46 -1.52
C SER A 100 -2.44 -0.15 -2.30
N SER A 101 -3.51 0.64 -2.39
CA SER A 101 -3.46 1.98 -2.98
C SER A 101 -2.53 2.92 -2.22
N SER A 102 -2.29 2.68 -0.93
CA SER A 102 -1.37 3.47 -0.11
C SER A 102 0.07 3.41 -0.63
N GLY A 103 0.46 2.30 -1.27
CA GLY A 103 1.75 2.21 -1.98
C GLY A 103 1.85 3.21 -3.14
N ILE A 104 0.73 3.54 -3.78
CA ILE A 104 0.71 4.44 -4.95
C ILE A 104 0.41 5.89 -4.56
N ILE A 105 -0.53 6.10 -3.64
CA ILE A 105 -1.05 7.43 -3.28
C ILE A 105 -0.25 8.06 -2.13
N GLU A 106 0.22 7.28 -1.16
CA GLU A 106 0.65 7.82 0.13
C GLU A 106 2.16 7.64 0.35
N ALA A 107 2.72 6.49 -0.02
CA ALA A 107 4.09 6.07 0.31
C ALA A 107 5.18 7.07 -0.10
N ALA A 108 5.04 7.73 -1.25
CA ALA A 108 5.98 8.74 -1.71
C ALA A 108 6.11 9.93 -0.72
N SER A 109 5.06 10.22 0.06
CA SER A 109 5.11 11.28 1.09
C SER A 109 6.05 10.95 2.26
N PHE A 110 6.47 9.70 2.36
CA PHE A 110 7.34 9.17 3.42
C PHE A 110 8.70 8.74 2.89
N ASP A 111 9.01 9.05 1.62
CA ASP A 111 10.20 8.52 0.94
C ASP A 111 10.32 6.99 1.01
N LEU A 112 9.18 6.30 1.11
CA LEU A 112 9.10 4.86 1.33
C LEU A 112 9.14 4.13 -0.02
N PRO A 113 10.15 3.30 -0.31
CA PRO A 113 10.14 2.47 -1.51
C PRO A 113 8.97 1.48 -1.50
N VAL A 114 8.44 1.16 -2.67
CA VAL A 114 7.25 0.31 -2.82
C VAL A 114 7.49 -0.76 -3.86
N VAL A 115 7.22 -2.02 -3.50
CA VAL A 115 7.01 -3.10 -4.46
C VAL A 115 5.51 -3.29 -4.68
N ASN A 116 5.01 -2.81 -5.82
CA ASN A 116 3.62 -2.99 -6.24
C ASN A 116 3.47 -4.35 -6.97
N VAL A 117 2.70 -5.26 -6.37
CA VAL A 117 2.59 -6.66 -6.79
C VAL A 117 1.32 -6.90 -7.60
N GLY A 118 1.49 -7.41 -8.82
CA GLY A 118 0.41 -7.73 -9.73
C GLY A 118 -0.36 -6.50 -10.24
N ASP A 119 -1.52 -6.76 -10.82
CA ASP A 119 -2.17 -5.78 -11.71
C ASP A 119 -3.24 -4.91 -11.05
N ARG A 120 -3.47 -5.05 -9.73
CA ARG A 120 -4.54 -4.32 -9.03
C ARG A 120 -4.44 -2.80 -9.18
N GLN A 121 -3.23 -2.26 -9.26
CA GLN A 121 -2.98 -0.82 -9.37
C GLN A 121 -2.66 -0.36 -10.80
N GLN A 122 -2.89 -1.19 -11.82
CA GLN A 122 -2.62 -0.83 -13.21
C GLN A 122 -3.39 0.42 -13.63
N GLY A 123 -2.77 1.25 -14.48
CA GLY A 123 -3.35 2.49 -15.00
C GLY A 123 -3.30 3.70 -14.07
N ARG A 124 -2.85 3.54 -12.82
CA ARG A 124 -2.55 4.67 -11.93
C ARG A 124 -1.16 5.21 -12.18
N GLU A 125 -1.00 6.53 -12.16
CA GLU A 125 0.30 7.17 -12.20
C GLU A 125 1.18 6.73 -11.01
N ARG A 126 2.50 6.73 -11.21
CA ARG A 126 3.49 6.29 -10.22
C ARG A 126 4.42 7.44 -9.89
N SER A 127 4.67 7.66 -8.60
CA SER A 127 5.84 8.41 -8.15
C SER A 127 7.08 7.53 -8.35
N GLY A 128 8.29 8.12 -8.36
CA GLY A 128 9.52 7.39 -8.68
C GLY A 128 10.00 6.40 -7.61
N ASN A 129 9.27 6.23 -6.50
CA ASN A 129 9.56 5.29 -5.42
C ASN A 129 8.95 3.88 -5.64
N VAL A 130 8.28 3.63 -6.76
CA VAL A 130 7.53 2.39 -7.01
C VAL A 130 8.24 1.49 -8.02
N ILE A 131 8.41 0.21 -7.66
CA ILE A 131 8.79 -0.89 -8.54
C ILE A 131 7.56 -1.79 -8.72
N ASP A 132 7.12 -1.99 -9.96
CA ASP A 132 6.08 -2.96 -10.28
C ASP A 132 6.68 -4.37 -10.42
N SER A 133 5.96 -5.38 -9.96
CA SER A 133 6.40 -6.78 -9.93
C SER A 133 5.24 -7.72 -10.30
N PRO A 134 5.49 -8.78 -11.10
CA PRO A 134 4.50 -9.83 -11.29
C PRO A 134 4.23 -10.58 -9.97
N CYS A 135 3.03 -11.15 -9.81
CA CYS A 135 2.66 -11.88 -8.59
C CYS A 135 3.20 -13.32 -8.56
N THR A 136 4.50 -13.49 -8.77
CA THR A 136 5.22 -14.76 -8.61
C THR A 136 6.23 -14.64 -7.49
N THR A 137 6.60 -15.76 -6.86
CA THR A 137 7.55 -15.75 -5.74
C THR A 137 8.88 -15.11 -6.16
N GLU A 138 9.41 -15.52 -7.31
CA GLU A 138 10.69 -15.05 -7.84
C GLU A 138 10.62 -13.57 -8.23
N GLY A 139 9.54 -13.14 -8.88
CA GLY A 139 9.38 -11.76 -9.33
C GLY A 139 9.22 -10.78 -8.18
N VAL A 140 8.47 -11.17 -7.14
CA VAL A 140 8.36 -10.37 -5.92
C VAL A 140 9.71 -10.32 -5.20
N LEU A 141 10.40 -11.45 -5.06
CA LEU A 141 11.71 -11.50 -4.41
C LEU A 141 12.75 -10.63 -5.12
N GLU A 142 12.82 -10.69 -6.45
CA GLU A 142 13.69 -9.83 -7.26
C GLU A 142 13.38 -8.35 -7.02
N ALA A 143 12.11 -7.96 -7.08
CA ALA A 143 11.69 -6.58 -6.85
C ALA A 143 12.00 -6.09 -5.41
N LEU A 144 11.86 -6.96 -4.41
CA LEU A 144 12.24 -6.65 -3.01
C LEU A 144 13.74 -6.37 -2.90
N HIS A 145 14.59 -7.18 -3.56
CA HIS A 145 16.03 -6.96 -3.58
C HIS A 145 16.42 -5.67 -4.32
N LEU A 146 15.79 -5.39 -5.46
CA LEU A 146 15.99 -4.14 -6.19
C LEU A 146 15.60 -2.93 -5.33
N ALA A 147 14.44 -3.00 -4.66
CA ALA A 147 13.93 -1.89 -3.87
C ALA A 147 14.83 -1.51 -2.68
N VAL A 148 15.49 -2.50 -2.06
CA VAL A 148 16.45 -2.24 -0.97
C VAL A 148 17.83 -1.81 -1.50
N GLY A 149 18.21 -2.27 -2.69
CA GLY A 149 19.50 -1.97 -3.30
C GLY A 149 19.56 -0.62 -4.04
N ASP A 150 18.40 -0.03 -4.36
CA ASP A 150 18.31 1.19 -5.16
C ASP A 150 18.05 2.44 -4.29
N PRO A 151 19.09 3.23 -3.95
CA PRO A 151 18.91 4.45 -3.18
C PRO A 151 18.14 5.53 -3.97
N SER A 152 17.99 5.40 -5.29
CA SER A 152 17.27 6.37 -6.10
C SER A 152 15.76 6.34 -5.90
N LEU A 153 15.22 5.30 -5.23
CA LEU A 153 13.81 5.22 -4.87
C LEU A 153 13.44 6.11 -3.67
N GLY A 154 14.43 6.62 -2.94
CA GLY A 154 14.23 7.65 -1.94
C GLY A 154 14.07 9.04 -2.56
N HIS A 155 13.28 9.91 -1.93
CA HIS A 155 13.17 11.34 -2.26
C HIS A 155 12.45 11.68 -3.57
N HIS A 156 11.25 11.12 -3.75
CA HIS A 156 10.37 11.49 -4.87
C HIS A 156 9.21 12.35 -4.41
N PRO A 157 8.89 13.45 -5.13
CA PRO A 157 7.68 14.20 -4.83
C PRO A 157 6.45 13.30 -5.03
N ASN A 158 5.52 13.35 -4.09
CA ASN A 158 4.26 12.65 -4.25
C ASN A 158 3.39 13.37 -5.29
N ILE A 159 3.18 12.73 -6.43
CA ILE A 159 2.36 13.27 -7.53
C ILE A 159 0.88 13.45 -7.16
N TYR A 160 0.40 12.74 -6.14
CA TYR A 160 -1.00 12.80 -5.71
C TYR A 160 -1.32 13.98 -4.80
N GLY A 161 -0.32 14.69 -4.27
CA GLY A 161 -0.59 15.90 -3.53
C GLY A 161 0.57 16.43 -2.68
N ASP A 162 0.44 17.69 -2.30
CA ASP A 162 1.39 18.44 -1.47
C ASP A 162 0.87 18.69 -0.04
N GLY A 163 -0.14 17.92 0.39
CA GLY A 163 -0.76 18.04 1.71
C GLY A 163 -1.70 19.24 1.92
N LYS A 164 -1.96 20.06 0.88
CA LYS A 164 -2.79 21.30 1.02
C LYS A 164 -4.21 21.18 0.48
N ALA A 165 -4.67 19.96 0.19
CA ALA A 165 -5.98 19.71 -0.42
C ALA A 165 -7.14 20.30 0.41
N ALA A 166 -7.19 20.04 1.71
CA ALA A 166 -8.28 20.52 2.58
C ALA A 166 -8.43 22.05 2.53
N ARG A 167 -7.31 22.78 2.62
CA ARG A 167 -7.30 24.25 2.53
C ARG A 167 -7.86 24.73 1.20
N ARG A 168 -7.39 24.17 0.08
CA ARG A 168 -7.88 24.53 -1.27
C ARG A 168 -9.36 24.21 -1.44
N ILE A 169 -9.82 23.07 -0.94
CA ILE A 169 -11.23 22.67 -1.00
C ILE A 169 -12.09 23.69 -0.24
N VAL A 170 -11.69 24.07 0.98
CA VAL A 170 -12.41 25.07 1.78
C VAL A 170 -12.40 26.44 1.09
N GLU A 171 -11.25 26.88 0.57
CA GLU A 171 -11.15 28.14 -0.19
C GLU A 171 -12.13 28.14 -1.36
N VAL A 172 -12.15 27.09 -2.18
CA VAL A 172 -13.09 26.95 -3.31
C VAL A 172 -14.54 26.98 -2.81
N LEU A 173 -14.92 26.12 -1.86
CA LEU A 173 -16.30 26.02 -1.38
C LEU A 173 -16.79 27.32 -0.72
N SER A 174 -15.93 28.04 -0.01
CA SER A 174 -16.27 29.32 0.62
C SER A 174 -16.41 30.48 -0.37
N SER A 175 -15.79 30.36 -1.53
CA SER A 175 -15.77 31.40 -2.58
C SER A 175 -16.86 31.21 -3.64
N VAL A 176 -17.46 30.02 -3.72
CA VAL A 176 -18.47 29.69 -4.74
C VAL A 176 -19.79 30.42 -4.46
N GLU A 177 -20.24 31.20 -5.43
CA GLU A 177 -21.56 31.84 -5.39
C GLU A 177 -22.67 30.79 -5.57
N LEU A 178 -23.53 30.65 -4.55
CA LEU A 178 -24.66 29.74 -4.60
C LEU A 178 -25.76 30.29 -5.51
N GLY A 179 -26.13 29.53 -6.54
CA GLY A 179 -27.20 29.96 -7.44
C GLY A 179 -27.52 28.97 -8.57
N PRO A 180 -28.43 29.35 -9.48
CA PRO A 180 -28.93 28.47 -10.54
C PRO A 180 -27.86 27.88 -11.46
N ARG A 181 -26.69 28.52 -11.56
CA ARG A 181 -25.52 28.01 -12.31
C ARG A 181 -24.95 26.70 -11.76
N LEU A 182 -25.10 26.45 -10.46
CA LEU A 182 -24.68 25.18 -9.84
C LEU A 182 -25.72 24.06 -10.05
N ILE A 183 -26.96 24.41 -10.40
CA ILE A 183 -28.07 23.48 -10.59
C ILE A 183 -28.16 23.04 -12.06
N LYS A 184 -27.84 23.94 -13.00
CA LYS A 184 -27.89 23.66 -14.44
C LYS A 184 -26.53 23.19 -14.93
N LYS A 185 -26.45 21.93 -15.38
CA LYS A 185 -25.27 21.42 -16.11
C LYS A 185 -25.05 22.29 -17.36
N PRO A 186 -23.94 23.03 -17.47
CA PRO A 186 -23.66 23.78 -18.68
C PRO A 186 -23.39 22.81 -19.82
N PHE A 187 -24.08 22.98 -20.94
CA PHE A 187 -23.69 22.34 -22.19
C PHE A 187 -22.48 23.11 -22.72
N VAL A 188 -21.35 22.43 -22.84
CA VAL A 188 -20.15 22.97 -23.46
C VAL A 188 -19.92 22.13 -24.72
N ASP A 189 -20.34 22.64 -25.87
CA ASP A 189 -19.91 22.08 -27.15
C ASP A 189 -18.42 22.39 -27.29
N ARG A 190 -17.61 21.34 -27.39
CA ARG A 190 -16.18 21.42 -27.77
C ARG A 190 -16.02 20.92 -29.18
#